data_AF-A0A961YEZ2-F1
#
_entry.id   AF-A0A961YEZ2-F1
#
_cell.length_a   1.000
_cell.length_b   1.000
_cell.length_c   1.000
_cell.angle_alpha   90.00
_cell.angle_beta   90.00
_cell.angle_gamma   90.00
#
_symmetry.space_group_name_H-M   'P 1'
#
loop_
_entity.id
_entity.type
_entity.pdbx_description
1 polymer ?
#
loop_
_entity_poly.entity_id
_entity_poly.type
_entity_poly.pdbx_seq_one_letter_code
_entity_poly.pdbx_strand_id
1 'polypeptide(L)'
;MSQKPILPGPGPIEGVDLKSALEERYLAYALTTIMHRALPDVRDGLKPVHRRILYAMRELRLDPAGSYLKCAKIVGEVMGDFHPHGNQAI
;
A
#
# COMPACT_ATOMS: atom_id res chain seq x y z
N MET A 1 -10.46 21.45 25.44
CA MET A 1 -11.24 22.54 24.80
C MET A 1 -10.64 22.76 23.42
N SER A 2 -11.26 22.60 22.27
CA SER A 2 -12.66 22.41 21.87
C SER A 2 -12.64 21.60 20.56
N GLN A 3 -13.60 20.70 20.38
CA GLN A 3 -13.82 19.95 19.15
C GLN A 3 -14.58 20.86 18.12
N LYS A 4 -13.95 21.18 16.97
CA LYS A 4 -14.33 20.76 15.58
C LYS A 4 -15.27 21.64 14.58
N PRO A 5 -14.92 22.06 13.27
CA PRO A 5 -15.56 21.78 11.87
C PRO A 5 -14.98 20.95 10.54
N ILE A 6 -15.57 19.80 10.05
CA ILE A 6 -15.25 18.59 9.15
C ILE A 6 -16.16 18.87 7.98
N LEU A 7 -15.83 18.63 6.71
CA LEU A 7 -16.86 18.19 5.74
C LEU A 7 -16.14 17.63 4.51
N PRO A 8 -16.62 16.50 3.94
CA PRO A 8 -17.76 16.57 3.02
C PRO A 8 -18.82 15.46 3.22
N GLY A 9 -20.10 15.84 3.23
CA GLY A 9 -21.29 15.01 3.45
C GLY A 9 -22.11 15.51 4.65
N PRO A 10 -23.41 15.20 4.81
CA PRO A 10 -24.29 15.81 5.83
C PRO A 10 -24.05 15.27 7.25
N GLY A 11 -22.79 15.06 7.63
CA GLY A 11 -22.34 14.75 8.98
C GLY A 11 -21.93 16.02 9.74
N PRO A 12 -21.77 15.96 11.08
CA PRO A 12 -21.39 17.11 11.86
C PRO A 12 -20.08 17.67 11.36
N ILE A 13 -20.11 18.97 11.06
CA ILE A 13 -18.92 19.68 10.69
C ILE A 13 -18.06 19.71 11.95
N GLU A 14 -16.98 18.88 12.00
CA GLU A 14 -15.75 18.85 12.83
C GLU A 14 -14.23 19.13 12.35
N GLY A 15 -13.43 19.98 12.94
CA GLY A 15 -12.54 20.90 12.23
C GLY A 15 -11.46 21.50 13.03
N VAL A 16 -10.46 21.79 12.25
CA VAL A 16 -9.15 21.38 12.66
C VAL A 16 -8.28 22.56 12.37
N ASP A 17 -7.51 22.92 13.38
CA ASP A 17 -6.42 23.86 13.20
C ASP A 17 -5.52 23.35 12.05
N LEU A 18 -5.28 24.21 11.06
CA LEU A 18 -4.58 23.82 9.84
C LEU A 18 -3.17 23.32 10.13
N LYS A 19 -2.47 23.99 11.05
CA LYS A 19 -1.10 23.62 11.43
C LYS A 19 -1.08 22.21 12.03
N SER A 20 -1.97 21.97 12.99
CA SER A 20 -2.11 20.67 13.65
C SER A 20 -2.47 19.55 12.64
N ALA A 21 -3.43 19.83 11.74
CA ALA A 21 -3.83 18.88 10.70
C ALA A 21 -2.70 18.55 9.72
N LEU A 22 -1.91 19.56 9.34
CA LEU A 22 -0.81 19.40 8.39
C LEU A 22 0.32 18.58 8.99
N GLU A 23 0.74 18.89 10.22
CA GLU A 23 1.80 18.17 10.92
C GLU A 23 1.45 16.69 11.06
N GLU A 24 0.24 16.37 11.52
CA GLU A 24 -0.22 14.99 11.70
C GLU A 24 -0.28 14.22 10.37
N ARG A 25 -0.96 14.78 9.36
CA ARG A 25 -1.18 14.09 8.08
C ARG A 25 0.10 13.93 7.28
N TYR A 26 0.96 14.95 7.29
CA TYR A 26 2.24 14.89 6.61
C TYR A 26 3.15 13.85 7.26
N LEU A 27 3.24 13.85 8.59
CA LEU A 27 4.05 12.87 9.32
C LEU A 27 3.55 11.44 9.08
N ALA A 28 2.24 11.21 9.17
CA ALA A 28 1.64 9.90 8.93
C ALA A 28 1.95 9.38 7.51
N TYR A 29 1.84 10.24 6.50
CA TYR A 29 2.16 9.89 5.12
C TYR A 29 3.66 9.63 4.92
N ALA A 30 4.53 10.48 5.50
CA ALA A 30 5.97 10.35 5.41
C ALA A 30 6.45 9.02 6.02
N LEU A 31 6.01 8.71 7.25
CA LEU A 31 6.34 7.46 7.94
C LEU A 31 5.83 6.24 7.18
N THR A 32 4.58 6.28 6.71
CA THR A 32 4.00 5.18 5.91
C THR A 32 4.80 4.96 4.62
N THR A 33 5.24 6.04 3.97
CA THR A 33 6.05 5.97 2.76
C THR A 33 7.43 5.36 3.02
N ILE A 34 8.08 5.77 4.11
CA ILE A 34 9.40 5.25 4.50
C ILE A 34 9.31 3.76 4.82
N MET A 35 8.39 3.37 5.70
CA MET A 35 8.33 2.01 6.24
C MET A 35 7.64 1.00 5.32
N HIS A 36 6.61 1.41 4.59
CA HIS A 36 5.74 0.48 3.84
C HIS A 36 5.79 0.65 2.32
N ARG A 37 6.74 1.44 1.80
CA ARG A 37 6.90 1.62 0.35
C ARG A 37 8.35 1.73 -0.08
N ALA A 38 9.10 2.65 0.50
CA ALA A 38 10.38 3.09 -0.05
C ALA A 38 11.56 2.18 0.34
N LEU A 39 11.70 1.88 1.64
CA LEU A 39 12.84 1.11 2.15
C LEU A 39 12.57 -0.40 2.15
N PRO A 40 13.59 -1.23 1.84
CA PRO A 40 13.51 -2.67 1.99
C PRO A 40 13.63 -3.08 3.46
N ASP A 41 13.10 -4.27 3.80
CA ASP A 41 13.32 -4.89 5.12
C ASP A 41 14.73 -5.50 5.18
N VAL A 42 15.42 -5.35 6.32
CA VAL A 42 16.80 -5.86 6.50
C VAL A 42 16.88 -7.39 6.48
N ARG A 43 15.78 -8.07 6.83
CA ARG A 43 15.76 -9.54 6.97
C ARG A 43 15.81 -10.26 5.64
N ASP A 44 15.15 -9.71 4.63
CA ASP A 44 15.02 -10.32 3.30
C ASP A 44 15.49 -9.41 2.15
N GLY A 45 15.78 -8.13 2.41
CA GLY A 45 16.14 -7.15 1.40
C GLY A 45 14.98 -6.75 0.48
N LEU A 46 13.75 -7.16 0.78
CA LEU A 46 12.60 -6.97 -0.10
C LEU A 46 11.74 -5.78 0.31
N LYS A 47 11.35 -4.99 -0.69
CA LYS A 47 10.26 -4.02 -0.56
C LYS A 47 8.91 -4.75 -0.46
N PRO A 48 7.87 -4.12 0.13
CA PRO A 48 6.56 -4.76 0.29
C PRO A 48 5.94 -5.28 -1.01
N VAL A 49 6.13 -4.58 -2.13
CA VAL A 49 5.61 -5.03 -3.44
C VAL A 49 6.26 -6.33 -3.91
N HIS A 50 7.59 -6.47 -3.79
CA HIS A 50 8.30 -7.69 -4.19
C HIS A 50 7.84 -8.90 -3.38
N ARG A 51 7.64 -8.72 -2.07
CA ARG A 51 7.17 -9.80 -1.19
C ARG A 51 5.78 -10.28 -1.58
N ARG A 52 4.87 -9.37 -1.94
CA ARG A 52 3.52 -9.69 -2.42
C ARG A 52 3.54 -10.45 -3.74
N ILE A 53 4.40 -10.04 -4.68
CA ILE A 53 4.58 -10.72 -5.97
C ILE A 53 5.09 -12.14 -5.77
N LEU A 54 6.17 -12.32 -5.01
CA LEU A 54 6.73 -13.65 -4.75
C LEU A 54 5.74 -14.56 -4.01
N TYR A 55 4.96 -14.00 -3.09
CA TYR A 55 3.91 -14.74 -2.40
C TYR A 55 2.80 -15.20 -3.35
N ALA A 56 2.29 -14.32 -4.21
CA ALA A 56 1.29 -14.70 -5.22
C ALA A 56 1.83 -15.74 -6.21
N MET A 57 3.09 -15.63 -6.63
CA MET A 57 3.73 -16.63 -7.49
C MET A 57 3.81 -18.01 -6.81
N ARG A 58 4.06 -18.03 -5.50
CA ARG A 58 4.04 -19.26 -4.70
C ARG A 58 2.64 -19.86 -4.63
N GLU A 59 1.60 -19.06 -4.40
CA GLU A 59 0.20 -19.53 -4.38
C GLU A 59 -0.23 -20.09 -5.75
N LEU A 60 0.22 -19.46 -6.85
CA LEU A 60 0.01 -19.93 -8.21
C LEU A 60 0.88 -21.14 -8.61
N ARG A 61 1.71 -21.65 -7.69
CA ARG A 61 2.63 -22.79 -7.90
C ARG A 61 3.55 -22.62 -9.12
N LEU A 62 4.09 -21.42 -9.30
CA LEU A 62 5.06 -21.12 -10.34
C LEU A 62 6.44 -21.66 -9.95
N ASP A 63 6.72 -22.90 -10.36
CA ASP A 63 8.04 -23.53 -10.21
C ASP A 63 8.99 -23.16 -11.36
N PRO A 64 10.30 -22.98 -11.12
CA PRO A 64 11.27 -22.72 -12.18
C PRO A 64 11.33 -23.77 -13.30
N ALA A 65 11.00 -25.03 -13.01
CA ALA A 65 10.94 -26.10 -14.01
C ALA A 65 9.57 -26.19 -14.72
N GLY A 66 8.59 -25.39 -14.30
CA GLY A 66 7.22 -25.39 -14.82
C GLY A 66 7.02 -24.61 -16.12
N SER A 67 5.80 -24.66 -16.64
CA SER A 67 5.39 -23.87 -17.81
C SER A 67 5.17 -22.40 -17.45
N TYR A 68 5.52 -21.50 -18.37
CA TYR A 68 5.33 -20.06 -18.20
C TYR A 68 3.85 -19.67 -18.13
N LEU A 69 3.53 -18.70 -17.27
CA LEU A 69 2.24 -18.01 -17.23
C LEU A 69 2.40 -16.56 -17.71
N LYS A 70 1.31 -16.01 -18.27
CA LYS A 70 1.28 -14.62 -18.72
C LYS A 70 1.41 -13.66 -17.52
N CYS A 71 2.25 -12.64 -17.64
CA CYS A 71 2.45 -11.64 -16.59
C CYS A 71 1.14 -10.97 -16.16
N ALA A 72 0.22 -10.71 -17.10
CA ALA A 72 -1.09 -10.14 -16.81
C ALA A 72 -1.90 -10.96 -15.78
N LYS A 73 -1.74 -12.30 -15.76
CA LYS A 73 -2.39 -13.15 -14.77
C LYS A 73 -1.78 -12.95 -13.38
N ILE A 74 -0.45 -12.90 -13.29
CA ILE A 74 0.27 -12.72 -12.01
C ILE A 74 -0.03 -11.33 -11.43
N VAL A 75 0.05 -10.28 -12.26
CA VAL A 75 -0.29 -8.90 -11.86
C VAL A 75 -1.75 -8.81 -11.39
N GLY A 76 -2.67 -9.48 -12.09
CA GLY A 76 -4.08 -9.54 -11.70
C GLY A 76 -4.30 -10.16 -10.32
N GLU A 77 -3.65 -11.29 -10.04
CA GLU A 77 -3.72 -11.98 -8.74
C GLU A 77 -3.15 -11.10 -7.61
N VAL A 78 -1.96 -10.52 -7.83
CA VAL A 78 -1.30 -9.65 -6.83
C VAL A 78 -2.17 -8.44 -6.52
N MET A 79 -2.78 -7.83 -7.53
CA MET A 79 -3.63 -6.66 -7.36
C MET A 79 -4.94 -7.00 -6.65
N GLY A 80 -5.54 -8.16 -6.96
CA GLY A 80 -6.80 -8.61 -6.38
C GLY A 80 -6.68 -8.94 -4.89
N ASP A 81 -5.63 -9.70 -4.53
CA ASP A 81 -5.57 -10.32 -3.21
C ASP A 81 -4.60 -9.63 -2.24
N PHE A 82 -3.54 -8.98 -2.75
CA PHE A 82 -2.40 -8.58 -1.90
C PHE A 82 -1.96 -7.11 -2.02
N HIS A 83 -2.25 -6.43 -3.13
CA HIS A 83 -1.72 -5.10 -3.43
C HIS A 83 -2.79 -4.17 -4.05
N PRO A 84 -3.55 -3.40 -3.24
CA PRO A 84 -4.67 -2.57 -3.72
C PRO A 84 -4.18 -1.24 -4.33
N HIS A 85 -3.16 -1.29 -5.18
CA HIS A 85 -2.62 -0.15 -5.91
C HIS A 85 -2.50 -0.51 -7.39
N GLY A 86 -2.36 0.51 -8.25
CA GLY A 86 -2.44 0.34 -9.69
C GLY A 86 -1.45 -0.66 -10.27
N ASN A 87 -1.88 -1.36 -11.31
CA ASN A 87 -1.10 -2.38 -12.02
C ASN A 87 0.26 -1.89 -12.57
N GLN A 88 0.43 -0.60 -12.86
CA GLN A 88 1.71 -0.04 -13.30
C GLN A 88 2.80 -0.10 -12.23
N ALA A 89 2.42 -0.15 -10.96
CA ALA A 89 3.35 -0.22 -9.83
C ALA A 89 3.66 -1.66 -9.37
N ILE A 90 3.00 -2.65 -9.98
CA ILE A 90 3.13 -4.09 -9.72
C ILE A 90 3.96 -4.71 -10.85
#